data_AF-A0A8H5IQT1-F1
#
_entry.id   AF-A0A8H5IQT1-F1
#
_cell.length_a   1.000
_cell.length_b   1.000
_cell.length_c   1.000
_cell.angle_alpha   90.00
_cell.angle_beta   90.00
_cell.angle_gamma   90.00
#
_symmetry.space_group_name_H-M   'P 1'
#
loop_
_entity.id
_entity.type
_entity.pdbx_description
1 polymer ?
#
loop_
_entity_poly.entity_id
_entity_poly.type
_entity_poly.pdbx_seq_one_letter_code
_entity_poly.pdbx_strand_id
1 'polypeptide(L)'
;MYPQSTYDLNKESNDASEWEGMMFVGLHAACKDLANRVMKTSYKASVRSVGDLWLTLERRCAKHMFWHPTLGVPNSHFTPGVPENRPSLPFSVGLGRYFVPSRTIRYGNYGDDWWDENPITIPNLSTLLIANLKPEENVSGRLPKNLIGFKKRFGCLPQELKDLTCSFLHRDQLPLECTYIMPQSMWKQVFFQVPFLWDLDTKEIHDKTSAGDLNTQNWDWEKITRQVMSPAEIPRYGVIGDDSGAWSFDKVGLKVPGGFTNRRRIWQILEEMYPNDVRH
;
A
#
# COMPACT_ATOMS: atom_id res chain seq x y z
N MET A 1 -10.66 14.17 18.23
CA MET A 1 -11.93 14.84 18.55
C MET A 1 -13.01 14.17 17.73
N TYR A 2 -13.97 13.51 18.40
CA TYR A 2 -15.18 12.97 17.78
C TYR A 2 -16.10 14.12 17.32
N PRO A 3 -17.14 13.80 16.53
CA PRO A 3 -18.45 14.24 16.96
C PRO A 3 -19.45 13.09 17.09
N GLN A 4 -20.20 13.22 18.17
CA GLN A 4 -21.46 12.55 18.45
C GLN A 4 -22.46 12.73 17.30
N SER A 5 -23.29 11.72 17.15
CA SER A 5 -24.56 11.76 16.43
C SER A 5 -25.36 13.03 16.70
N THR A 6 -25.87 13.64 15.64
CA THR A 6 -27.28 14.07 15.58
C THR A 6 -27.84 13.62 14.25
N TYR A 7 -28.46 12.44 14.27
CA TYR A 7 -29.41 12.05 13.23
C TYR A 7 -30.72 12.71 13.60
N ASP A 8 -31.04 13.80 12.92
CA ASP A 8 -32.40 14.20 12.55
C ASP A 8 -32.28 15.23 11.42
N LEU A 9 -31.95 14.73 10.23
CA LEU A 9 -32.19 15.45 8.99
C LEU A 9 -33.60 15.06 8.53
N ASN A 10 -34.42 16.05 8.19
CA ASN A 10 -35.74 15.86 7.57
C ASN A 10 -35.58 15.01 6.30
N LYS A 11 -35.75 13.69 6.44
CA LYS A 11 -35.65 12.69 5.35
C LYS A 11 -36.65 12.91 4.21
N GLU A 12 -37.53 13.90 4.33
CA GLU A 12 -38.63 14.16 3.41
C GLU A 12 -38.41 15.39 2.52
N SER A 13 -37.28 16.12 2.64
CA SER A 13 -37.04 17.27 1.78
C SER A 13 -36.47 16.88 0.41
N ASN A 14 -37.17 17.29 -0.65
CA ASN A 14 -36.74 17.16 -2.04
C ASN A 14 -35.81 18.30 -2.50
N ASP A 15 -35.47 19.25 -1.62
CA ASP A 15 -34.59 20.36 -1.94
C ASP A 15 -33.14 20.06 -1.52
N ALA A 16 -32.24 19.94 -2.50
CA ALA A 16 -30.83 19.57 -2.28
C ALA A 16 -30.07 20.61 -1.45
N SER A 17 -30.54 21.87 -1.37
CA SER A 17 -29.95 22.89 -0.48
C SER A 17 -30.33 22.72 1.00
N GLU A 18 -31.33 21.91 1.33
CA GLU A 18 -31.72 21.61 2.72
C GLU A 18 -30.92 20.43 3.32
N TRP A 19 -30.02 19.82 2.53
CA TRP A 19 -29.18 18.69 2.93
C TRP A 19 -27.86 19.15 3.58
N GLU A 20 -27.90 20.20 4.41
CA GLU A 20 -26.73 20.65 5.17
C GLU A 20 -26.43 19.70 6.35
N GLY A 21 -25.94 18.50 6.01
CA GLY A 21 -25.30 17.59 6.96
C GLY A 21 -23.80 17.84 6.96
N MET A 22 -23.24 18.29 8.09
CA MET A 22 -21.78 18.31 8.25
C MET A 22 -21.24 16.87 8.16
N MET A 23 -20.54 16.57 7.07
CA MET A 23 -19.90 15.28 6.85
C MET A 23 -18.60 15.19 7.64
N PHE A 24 -18.53 14.28 8.61
CA PHE A 24 -17.31 14.00 9.36
C PHE A 24 -16.72 12.66 8.93
N VAL A 25 -15.55 12.68 8.30
CA VAL A 25 -14.76 11.46 8.10
C VAL A 25 -13.93 11.22 9.35
N GLY A 26 -14.26 10.18 10.10
CA GLY A 26 -13.42 9.71 11.20
C GLY A 26 -12.07 9.25 10.65
N LEU A 27 -11.01 9.98 10.97
CA LEU A 27 -9.64 9.62 10.59
C LEU A 27 -8.90 9.09 11.82
N HIS A 28 -8.47 7.83 11.78
CA HIS A 28 -7.56 7.30 12.78
C HIS A 28 -6.25 8.11 12.78
N ALA A 29 -5.69 8.38 13.96
CA ALA A 29 -4.45 9.17 14.10
C ALA A 29 -3.31 8.58 13.25
N ALA A 30 -3.18 7.26 13.22
CA ALA A 30 -2.23 6.55 12.37
C ALA A 30 -2.43 6.83 10.87
N CYS A 31 -3.67 6.92 10.39
CA CYS A 31 -3.97 7.26 9.00
C CYS A 31 -3.54 8.69 8.65
N LYS A 32 -3.73 9.64 9.58
CA LYS A 32 -3.26 11.02 9.41
C LYS A 32 -1.73 11.09 9.33
N ASP A 33 -1.03 10.35 10.18
CA ASP A 33 0.44 10.32 10.17
C ASP A 33 0.98 9.71 8.88
N LEU A 34 0.37 8.63 8.40
CA LEU A 34 0.70 8.05 7.09
C LEU A 34 0.41 9.01 5.94
N ALA A 35 -0.75 9.69 5.97
CA ALA A 35 -1.10 10.68 4.96
C ALA A 35 -0.07 11.80 4.87
N ASN A 36 0.34 12.36 6.01
CA ASN A 36 1.38 13.38 6.06
C ASN A 36 2.74 12.88 5.53
N ARG A 37 3.09 11.61 5.80
CA ARG A 37 4.32 11.00 5.27
C ARG A 37 4.24 10.84 3.75
N VAL A 38 3.15 10.25 3.25
CA VAL A 38 2.92 10.04 1.81
C VAL A 38 2.97 11.35 1.05
N MET A 39 2.30 12.40 1.52
CA MET A 39 2.33 13.73 0.88
C MET A 39 3.76 14.29 0.76
N LYS A 40 4.62 14.01 1.75
CA LYS A 40 6.00 14.50 1.82
C LYS A 40 7.00 13.64 1.03
N THR A 41 6.83 12.33 1.00
CA THR A 41 7.88 11.40 0.55
C THR A 41 7.50 10.59 -0.68
N SER A 42 6.21 10.40 -0.97
CA SER A 42 5.80 9.70 -2.19
C SER A 42 5.75 10.67 -3.36
N TYR A 43 6.47 10.36 -4.43
CA TYR A 43 6.34 11.09 -5.69
C TYR A 43 5.10 10.63 -6.49
N LYS A 44 4.48 9.47 -6.17
CA LYS A 44 3.26 8.98 -6.83
C LYS A 44 2.00 9.68 -6.34
N ALA A 45 2.01 10.15 -5.09
CA ALA A 45 0.84 10.75 -4.47
C ALA A 45 0.35 11.99 -5.25
N SER A 46 -0.93 11.98 -5.62
CA SER A 46 -1.58 13.16 -6.21
C SER A 46 -2.18 14.08 -5.15
N VAL A 47 -2.48 13.55 -3.97
CA VAL A 47 -2.84 14.32 -2.78
C VAL A 47 -1.57 14.89 -2.15
N ARG A 48 -1.43 16.22 -2.12
CA ARG A 48 -0.22 16.91 -1.63
C ARG A 48 -0.45 17.72 -0.37
N SER A 49 -1.69 17.91 0.03
CA SER A 49 -2.06 18.66 1.23
C SER A 49 -3.20 17.99 1.98
N VAL A 50 -3.38 18.39 3.25
CA VAL A 50 -4.55 18.01 4.04
C VAL A 50 -5.84 18.53 3.39
N GLY A 51 -5.80 19.68 2.72
CA GLY A 51 -6.92 20.22 1.96
C GLY A 51 -7.31 19.32 0.78
N ASP A 52 -6.34 18.83 0.01
CA ASP A 52 -6.59 17.87 -1.07
C ASP A 52 -7.21 16.58 -0.53
N LEU A 53 -6.68 16.06 0.57
CA LEU A 53 -7.20 14.84 1.21
C LEU A 53 -8.65 15.03 1.64
N TRP A 54 -8.93 16.13 2.35
CA TRP A 54 -10.27 16.47 2.82
C TRP A 54 -11.24 16.58 1.65
N LEU A 55 -10.88 17.36 0.63
CA LEU A 55 -11.70 17.58 -0.56
C LEU A 55 -11.94 16.29 -1.35
N THR A 56 -10.94 15.41 -1.41
CA THR A 56 -11.10 14.11 -2.08
C THR A 56 -12.09 13.22 -1.32
N LEU A 57 -11.95 13.14 0.01
CA LEU A 57 -12.80 12.32 0.86
C LEU A 57 -14.24 12.86 0.89
N GLU A 58 -14.41 14.17 1.04
CA GLU A 58 -15.70 14.86 1.02
C GLU A 58 -16.46 14.59 -0.28
N ARG A 59 -15.82 14.75 -1.44
CA ARG A 59 -16.45 14.43 -2.73
C ARG A 59 -16.81 12.96 -2.88
N ARG A 60 -15.96 12.05 -2.40
CA ARG A 60 -16.23 10.61 -2.44
C ARG A 60 -17.47 10.29 -1.59
N CYS A 61 -17.56 10.90 -0.40
CA CYS A 61 -18.71 10.81 0.49
C CYS A 61 -19.99 11.38 -0.13
N ALA A 62 -19.93 12.59 -0.70
CA ALA A 62 -21.07 13.22 -1.37
C ALA A 62 -21.57 12.37 -2.56
N LYS A 63 -20.65 11.87 -3.39
CA LYS A 63 -21.00 10.97 -4.50
C LYS A 63 -21.65 9.69 -4.00
N HIS A 64 -21.11 9.07 -2.95
CA HIS A 64 -21.69 7.87 -2.37
C HIS A 64 -23.15 8.08 -1.93
N MET A 65 -23.48 9.23 -1.33
CA MET A 65 -24.86 9.58 -0.99
C MET A 65 -25.76 9.75 -2.22
N PHE A 66 -25.27 10.42 -3.27
CA PHE A 66 -26.04 10.64 -4.51
C PHE A 66 -26.43 9.34 -5.22
N TRP A 67 -25.55 8.33 -5.25
CA TRP A 67 -25.80 7.06 -5.94
C TRP A 67 -26.56 6.03 -5.08
N HIS A 68 -26.63 6.23 -3.77
CA HIS A 68 -27.33 5.32 -2.85
C HIS A 68 -28.41 5.99 -1.97
N PRO A 69 -29.34 6.78 -2.54
CA PRO A 69 -30.43 7.38 -1.76
C PRO A 69 -31.45 6.35 -1.25
N THR A 70 -31.50 5.15 -1.83
CA THR A 70 -32.62 4.19 -1.68
C THR A 70 -32.23 2.80 -1.19
N LEU A 71 -30.97 2.54 -0.85
CA LEU A 71 -30.64 1.31 -0.13
C LEU A 71 -31.08 1.51 1.33
N GLY A 72 -32.31 1.10 1.65
CA GLY A 72 -32.89 1.06 3.00
C GLY A 72 -32.15 0.12 3.97
N VAL A 73 -30.82 0.05 3.88
CA VAL A 73 -29.92 -0.59 4.83
C VAL A 73 -29.58 0.48 5.86
N PRO A 74 -30.16 0.45 7.07
CA PRO A 74 -30.08 1.57 8.01
C PRO A 74 -28.68 1.85 8.58
N ASN A 75 -27.65 1.12 8.16
CA ASN A 75 -26.36 1.03 8.84
C ASN A 75 -25.17 0.73 7.90
N SER A 76 -25.15 1.20 6.64
CA SER A 76 -23.91 1.17 5.88
C SER A 76 -22.95 2.18 6.49
N HIS A 77 -21.92 1.71 7.21
CA HIS A 77 -20.82 2.53 7.72
C HIS A 77 -20.26 3.31 6.55
N PHE A 78 -20.44 4.63 6.52
CA PHE A 78 -20.20 5.59 5.42
C PHE A 78 -18.82 5.43 4.75
N THR A 79 -18.64 4.33 4.02
CA THR A 79 -17.41 3.98 3.33
C THR A 79 -17.68 4.34 1.88
N PRO A 80 -17.24 5.53 1.43
CA PRO A 80 -17.56 5.96 0.08
C PRO A 80 -16.89 5.04 -0.94
N GLY A 81 -17.42 4.94 -2.16
CA GLY A 81 -16.77 4.20 -3.24
C GLY A 81 -15.50 4.90 -3.75
N VAL A 82 -14.53 4.11 -4.21
CA VAL A 82 -13.31 4.55 -4.89
C VAL A 82 -13.35 4.08 -6.34
N PRO A 83 -12.69 4.80 -7.26
CA PRO A 83 -12.54 4.31 -8.62
C PRO A 83 -11.91 2.90 -8.63
N GLU A 84 -12.55 1.93 -9.27
CA GLU A 84 -12.02 0.55 -9.38
C GLU A 84 -11.28 0.30 -10.70
N ASN A 85 -11.23 1.32 -11.55
CA ASN A 85 -10.86 1.15 -12.95
C ASN A 85 -9.38 0.93 -13.11
N ARG A 86 -9.04 -0.10 -13.85
CA ARG A 86 -7.72 -0.19 -14.48
C ARG A 86 -7.69 0.77 -15.68
N PRO A 87 -6.51 1.26 -16.10
CA PRO A 87 -6.38 1.92 -17.38
C PRO A 87 -7.07 1.08 -18.46
N SER A 88 -7.91 1.69 -19.30
CA SER A 88 -8.76 1.09 -20.35
C SER A 88 -10.12 0.47 -19.97
N LEU A 89 -10.51 0.43 -18.69
CA LEU A 89 -11.87 0.00 -18.30
C LEU A 89 -12.84 1.19 -18.13
N PRO A 90 -14.15 1.00 -18.39
CA PRO A 90 -15.17 2.02 -18.12
C PRO A 90 -15.14 2.47 -16.67
N PHE A 91 -15.43 3.74 -16.42
CA PHE A 91 -15.38 4.28 -15.07
C PHE A 91 -16.44 3.65 -14.16
N SER A 92 -16.00 2.92 -13.13
CA SER A 92 -16.77 2.41 -12.01
C SER A 92 -16.19 2.88 -10.69
N VAL A 93 -17.05 2.99 -9.68
CA VAL A 93 -16.69 3.18 -8.28
C VAL A 93 -17.22 2.02 -7.46
N GLY A 94 -16.45 1.60 -6.46
CA GLY A 94 -16.84 0.51 -5.58
C GLY A 94 -15.95 0.42 -4.35
N LEU A 95 -16.07 -0.68 -3.62
CA LEU A 95 -15.41 -0.87 -2.33
C LEU A 95 -14.22 -1.83 -2.42
N GLY A 96 -13.96 -2.41 -3.59
CA GLY A 96 -12.94 -3.42 -3.83
C GLY A 96 -11.51 -2.96 -3.54
N ARG A 97 -11.28 -1.65 -3.40
CA ARG A 97 -9.96 -1.09 -3.03
C ARG A 97 -9.92 -0.47 -1.63
N TYR A 98 -11.06 -0.32 -0.94
CA TYR A 98 -11.08 0.12 0.46
C TYR A 98 -10.64 -0.97 1.42
N PHE A 99 -10.80 -2.23 1.00
CA PHE A 99 -10.40 -3.41 1.75
C PHE A 99 -10.80 -3.31 3.23
N VAL A 100 -12.10 -3.43 3.38
CA VAL A 100 -12.79 -3.65 4.64
C VAL A 100 -13.59 -4.92 4.38
N PRO A 101 -13.53 -5.98 5.22
CA PRO A 101 -14.34 -7.16 5.02
C PRO A 101 -15.78 -6.75 4.70
N SER A 102 -16.40 -7.39 3.71
CA SER A 102 -17.74 -7.03 3.21
C SER A 102 -18.74 -6.90 4.37
N ARG A 103 -18.56 -7.75 5.38
CA ARG A 103 -19.30 -7.77 6.64
C ARG A 103 -19.01 -6.57 7.53
N THR A 104 -17.76 -6.11 7.65
CA THR A 104 -17.44 -4.88 8.38
C THR A 104 -18.06 -3.65 7.70
N ILE A 105 -18.13 -3.60 6.38
CA ILE A 105 -18.84 -2.53 5.64
C ILE A 105 -20.35 -2.56 5.97
N ARG A 106 -20.94 -3.76 6.03
CA ARG A 106 -22.38 -3.95 6.25
C ARG A 106 -22.83 -3.87 7.70
N TYR A 107 -21.98 -4.26 8.64
CA TYR A 107 -22.35 -4.52 10.05
C TYR A 107 -21.47 -3.78 11.07
N GLY A 108 -20.33 -3.20 10.65
CA GLY A 108 -19.50 -2.34 11.50
C GLY A 108 -18.61 -3.02 12.52
N ASN A 109 -18.75 -4.34 12.68
CA ASN A 109 -17.95 -5.09 13.63
C ASN A 109 -17.76 -6.52 13.14
N TYR A 110 -16.50 -6.95 13.07
CA TYR A 110 -16.13 -8.35 12.86
C TYR A 110 -14.84 -8.61 13.64
N GLY A 111 -14.80 -9.65 14.46
CA GLY A 111 -13.74 -9.90 15.46
C GLY A 111 -12.40 -10.38 14.90
N ASP A 112 -11.99 -9.89 13.73
CA ASP A 112 -10.73 -10.29 13.11
C ASP A 112 -9.56 -9.35 13.42
N ASP A 113 -9.76 -8.29 14.23
CA ASP A 113 -8.77 -7.31 14.76
C ASP A 113 -7.68 -6.84 13.77
N TRP A 114 -7.88 -7.07 12.48
CA TRP A 114 -6.86 -6.89 11.45
C TRP A 114 -6.54 -5.40 11.26
N TRP A 115 -7.47 -4.52 11.62
CA TRP A 115 -7.29 -3.07 11.64
C TRP A 115 -6.61 -2.55 12.92
N ASP A 116 -6.53 -3.36 13.99
CA ASP A 116 -5.98 -2.93 15.28
C ASP A 116 -4.45 -2.96 15.31
N GLU A 117 -3.83 -3.67 14.37
CA GLU A 117 -2.38 -3.66 14.24
C GLU A 117 -1.86 -2.28 13.79
N ASN A 118 -1.03 -1.66 14.65
CA ASN A 118 -0.54 -0.31 14.47
C ASN A 118 0.40 -0.19 13.24
N PRO A 119 0.06 0.62 12.22
CA PRO A 119 0.89 0.76 11.04
C PRO A 119 2.03 1.77 11.19
N ILE A 120 2.08 2.53 12.28
CA ILE A 120 3.15 3.47 12.58
C ILE A 120 4.25 2.78 13.38
N THR A 121 3.90 2.17 14.51
CA THR A 121 4.85 1.48 15.38
C THR A 121 4.70 -0.02 15.22
N ILE A 122 5.61 -0.64 14.45
CA ILE A 122 5.54 -2.06 14.12
C ILE A 122 6.67 -2.80 14.85
N PRO A 123 6.36 -3.59 15.89
CA PRO A 123 7.37 -4.34 16.62
C PRO A 123 8.14 -5.32 15.72
N ASN A 124 9.46 -5.41 15.92
CA ASN A 124 10.35 -6.36 15.23
C ASN A 124 10.30 -6.28 13.69
N LEU A 125 9.90 -5.14 13.11
CA LEU A 125 9.76 -4.99 11.66
C LEU A 125 11.03 -5.38 10.90
N SER A 126 12.18 -4.83 11.30
CA SER A 126 13.48 -5.10 10.68
C SER A 126 13.83 -6.58 10.75
N THR A 127 13.74 -7.17 11.95
CA THR A 127 13.99 -8.60 12.22
C THR A 127 13.14 -9.52 11.35
N LEU A 128 11.85 -9.21 11.21
CA LEU A 128 10.91 -10.02 10.46
C LEU A 128 11.10 -9.86 8.95
N LEU A 129 11.37 -8.64 8.47
CA LEU A 129 11.69 -8.43 7.05
C LEU A 129 12.95 -9.18 6.64
N ILE A 130 14.06 -9.05 7.40
CA ILE A 130 15.30 -9.75 7.07
C ILE A 130 15.20 -11.27 7.23
N ALA A 131 14.27 -11.79 8.03
CA ALA A 131 14.00 -13.23 8.08
C ALA A 131 13.46 -13.79 6.74
N ASN A 132 12.96 -12.92 5.85
CA ASN A 132 12.55 -13.29 4.49
C ASN A 132 13.71 -13.25 3.48
N LEU A 133 14.87 -12.69 3.85
CA LEU A 133 16.04 -12.71 2.97
C LEU A 133 16.47 -14.15 2.71
N LYS A 134 16.63 -14.46 1.43
CA LYS A 134 17.20 -15.73 0.99
C LYS A 134 18.63 -15.48 0.55
N PRO A 135 19.53 -16.45 0.74
CA PRO A 135 20.83 -16.41 0.08
C PRO A 135 20.61 -16.24 -1.42
N GLU A 136 21.45 -15.44 -2.06
CA GLU A 136 21.53 -15.39 -3.52
C GLU A 136 21.86 -16.83 -3.97
N GLU A 137 20.88 -17.54 -4.54
CA GLU A 137 21.16 -18.82 -5.20
C GLU A 137 22.26 -18.58 -6.24
N ASN A 138 22.99 -19.60 -6.69
CA ASN A 138 23.95 -19.45 -7.79
C ASN A 138 23.23 -19.08 -9.11
N VAL A 139 22.81 -17.82 -9.25
CA VAL A 139 22.10 -17.25 -10.39
C VAL A 139 23.02 -17.12 -11.61
N SER A 140 24.33 -17.32 -11.43
CA SER A 140 25.29 -17.43 -12.53
C SER A 140 24.88 -18.47 -13.59
N GLY A 141 24.03 -19.46 -13.25
CA GLY A 141 23.45 -20.40 -14.22
C GLY A 141 22.15 -19.94 -14.91
N ARG A 142 21.48 -18.89 -14.43
CA ARG A 142 20.17 -18.42 -14.96
C ARG A 142 20.28 -17.21 -15.88
N LEU A 143 21.34 -16.41 -15.80
CA LEU A 143 21.49 -15.27 -16.71
C LEU A 143 21.89 -15.75 -18.11
N PRO A 144 21.13 -15.41 -19.17
CA PRO A 144 21.58 -15.57 -20.54
C PRO A 144 22.99 -15.02 -20.74
N LYS A 145 23.85 -15.75 -21.46
CA LYS A 145 25.28 -15.39 -21.64
C LYS A 145 25.47 -13.96 -22.19
N ASN A 146 24.55 -13.47 -23.02
CA ASN A 146 24.54 -12.12 -23.56
C ASN A 146 24.30 -11.03 -22.48
N LEU A 147 23.63 -11.36 -21.37
CA LEU A 147 23.34 -10.44 -20.27
C LEU A 147 24.48 -10.36 -19.24
N ILE A 148 25.37 -11.36 -19.18
CA ILE A 148 26.56 -11.32 -18.31
C ILE A 148 27.44 -10.11 -18.67
N GLY A 149 27.67 -9.89 -19.97
CA GLY A 149 28.43 -8.74 -20.45
C GLY A 149 27.73 -7.41 -20.16
N PHE A 150 26.39 -7.38 -20.20
CA PHE A 150 25.62 -6.21 -19.83
C PHE A 150 25.75 -5.90 -18.34
N LYS A 151 25.60 -6.88 -17.46
CA LYS A 151 25.76 -6.71 -16.00
C LYS A 151 27.11 -6.10 -15.63
N LYS A 152 28.19 -6.57 -16.27
CA LYS A 152 29.54 -5.99 -16.06
C LYS A 152 29.60 -4.52 -16.48
N ARG A 153 29.09 -4.17 -17.67
CA ARG A 153 29.05 -2.78 -18.16
C ARG A 153 28.17 -1.89 -17.28
N PHE A 154 27.04 -2.41 -16.82
CA PHE A 154 26.13 -1.72 -15.91
C PHE A 154 26.82 -1.41 -14.57
N GLY A 155 27.60 -2.36 -14.04
CA GLY A 155 28.44 -2.14 -12.85
C GLY A 155 29.49 -1.03 -13.01
N CYS A 156 29.96 -0.78 -14.24
CA CYS A 156 30.92 0.28 -14.56
C CYS A 156 30.29 1.66 -14.80
N LEU A 157 28.96 1.79 -14.74
CA LEU A 157 28.31 3.10 -14.91
C LEU A 157 28.75 4.09 -13.82
N PRO A 158 28.85 5.40 -14.14
CA PRO A 158 28.98 6.47 -13.14
C PRO A 158 27.87 6.41 -12.09
N GLN A 159 28.17 6.90 -10.89
CA GLN A 159 27.24 6.82 -9.75
C GLN A 159 25.93 7.58 -10.02
N GLU A 160 26.00 8.69 -10.74
CA GLU A 160 24.83 9.50 -11.11
C GLU A 160 23.83 8.71 -11.96
N LEU A 161 24.32 7.90 -12.89
CA LEU A 161 23.46 7.04 -13.73
C LEU A 161 22.89 5.86 -12.94
N LYS A 162 23.65 5.33 -11.98
CA LYS A 162 23.18 4.29 -11.06
C LYS A 162 22.07 4.82 -10.17
N ASP A 163 22.26 5.99 -9.57
CA ASP A 163 21.27 6.64 -8.71
C ASP A 163 20.00 7.00 -9.49
N LEU A 164 20.17 7.52 -10.71
CA LEU A 164 19.04 7.78 -11.62
C LEU A 164 18.27 6.49 -11.91
N THR A 165 18.96 5.37 -12.19
CA THR A 165 18.30 4.08 -12.43
C THR A 165 17.54 3.60 -11.19
N CYS A 166 18.15 3.68 -10.00
CA CYS A 166 17.48 3.36 -8.74
C CYS A 166 16.22 4.20 -8.53
N SER A 167 16.26 5.50 -8.86
CA SER A 167 15.10 6.40 -8.71
C SER A 167 13.89 6.02 -9.58
N PHE A 168 14.12 5.36 -10.72
CA PHE A 168 13.04 4.87 -11.59
C PHE A 168 12.37 3.62 -11.03
N LEU A 169 13.12 2.75 -10.34
CA LEU A 169 12.58 1.50 -9.80
C LEU A 169 11.49 1.72 -8.77
N HIS A 170 11.53 2.83 -8.03
CA HIS A 170 10.43 3.18 -7.15
C HIS A 170 9.14 3.44 -7.93
N ARG A 171 9.23 4.06 -9.13
CA ARG A 171 8.08 4.68 -9.84
C ARG A 171 7.07 3.69 -10.38
N ASP A 172 7.51 2.53 -10.79
CA ASP A 172 6.67 1.56 -11.47
C ASP A 172 6.32 0.37 -10.57
N GLN A 173 5.32 -0.40 -10.99
CA GLN A 173 5.09 -1.72 -10.39
C GLN A 173 6.16 -2.67 -10.92
N LEU A 174 6.99 -3.19 -10.01
CA LEU A 174 8.04 -4.12 -10.36
C LEU A 174 7.44 -5.54 -10.49
N PRO A 175 7.72 -6.27 -11.59
CA PRO A 175 7.40 -7.69 -11.66
C PRO A 175 8.03 -8.46 -10.50
N LEU A 176 7.37 -9.53 -10.04
CA LEU A 176 7.93 -10.41 -9.01
C LEU A 176 9.13 -11.22 -9.50
N GLU A 177 9.23 -11.43 -10.81
CA GLU A 177 10.34 -12.14 -11.44
C GLU A 177 11.63 -11.33 -11.33
N CYS A 178 12.65 -11.92 -10.70
CA CYS A 178 13.97 -11.33 -10.59
C CYS A 178 14.73 -11.45 -11.91
N THR A 179 15.35 -10.35 -12.33
CA THR A 179 16.16 -10.26 -13.55
C THR A 179 17.64 -10.52 -13.27
N TYR A 180 18.10 -10.19 -12.06
CA TYR A 180 19.48 -10.33 -11.59
C TYR A 180 20.53 -9.58 -12.44
N ILE A 181 20.04 -8.65 -13.26
CA ILE A 181 20.85 -7.78 -14.13
C ILE A 181 21.55 -6.71 -13.30
N MET A 182 20.81 -6.06 -12.39
CA MET A 182 21.35 -5.06 -11.49
C MET A 182 22.06 -5.73 -10.30
N PRO A 183 23.24 -5.22 -9.86
CA PRO A 183 23.93 -5.77 -8.70
C PRO A 183 23.08 -5.79 -7.42
N GLN A 184 23.24 -6.81 -6.58
CA GLN A 184 22.51 -6.93 -5.30
C GLN A 184 22.77 -5.75 -4.35
N SER A 185 23.97 -5.16 -4.40
CA SER A 185 24.29 -3.96 -3.63
C SER A 185 23.42 -2.76 -4.01
N MET A 186 23.05 -2.63 -5.29
CA MET A 186 22.14 -1.59 -5.74
C MET A 186 20.70 -1.91 -5.37
N TRP A 187 20.27 -3.17 -5.45
CA TRP A 187 18.96 -3.57 -4.92
C TRP A 187 18.85 -3.32 -3.40
N LYS A 188 19.91 -3.55 -2.65
CA LYS A 188 20.00 -3.18 -1.23
C LYS A 188 19.80 -1.67 -1.03
N GLN A 189 20.42 -0.83 -1.87
CA GLN A 189 20.20 0.62 -1.85
C GLN A 189 18.72 0.97 -2.13
N VAL A 190 18.11 0.36 -3.15
CA VAL A 190 16.69 0.57 -3.49
C VAL A 190 15.78 0.19 -2.33
N PHE A 191 16.05 -0.94 -1.65
CA PHE A 191 15.31 -1.41 -0.48
C PHE A 191 15.28 -0.37 0.64
N PHE A 192 16.43 0.21 1.00
CA PHE A 192 16.51 1.23 2.04
C PHE A 192 15.91 2.58 1.63
N GLN A 193 15.69 2.80 0.34
CA GLN A 193 15.03 4.00 -0.19
C GLN A 193 13.51 3.85 -0.30
N VAL A 194 12.95 2.69 0.03
CA VAL A 194 11.49 2.47 -0.01
C VAL A 194 10.81 3.40 1.02
N PRO A 195 9.93 4.33 0.58
CA PRO A 195 9.42 5.38 1.47
C PRO A 195 8.64 4.90 2.70
N PHE A 196 7.96 3.75 2.60
CA PHE A 196 7.19 3.16 3.70
C PHE A 196 8.00 2.25 4.64
N LEU A 197 9.32 2.19 4.46
CA LEU A 197 10.29 1.48 5.31
C LEU A 197 11.16 2.47 6.12
N TRP A 198 10.58 3.61 6.54
CA TRP A 198 11.35 4.70 7.15
C TRP A 198 11.96 4.40 8.52
N ASP A 199 11.47 3.38 9.23
CA ASP A 199 11.82 3.02 10.61
C ASP A 199 12.58 1.69 10.70
N LEU A 200 13.25 1.30 9.60
CA LEU A 200 14.15 0.14 9.63
C LEU A 200 15.36 0.41 10.54
N ASP A 201 15.68 -0.57 11.37
CA ASP A 201 16.92 -0.63 12.13
C ASP A 201 18.05 -1.08 11.19
N THR A 202 18.75 -0.10 10.63
CA THR A 202 19.86 -0.35 9.71
C THR A 202 21.01 -1.10 10.35
N LYS A 203 21.20 -0.94 11.68
CA LYS A 203 22.26 -1.63 12.41
C LYS A 203 21.93 -3.11 12.54
N GLU A 204 20.70 -3.45 12.94
CA GLU A 204 20.27 -4.85 13.03
C GLU A 204 20.36 -5.56 11.67
N ILE A 205 19.92 -4.89 10.59
CA ILE A 205 20.00 -5.43 9.24
C ILE A 205 21.47 -5.64 8.82
N HIS A 206 22.34 -4.69 9.12
CA HIS A 206 23.77 -4.81 8.84
C HIS A 206 24.39 -5.98 9.62
N ASP A 207 24.13 -6.06 10.93
CA ASP A 207 24.70 -7.09 11.79
C ASP A 207 24.31 -8.50 11.31
N LYS A 208 23.05 -8.73 10.93
CA LYS A 208 22.64 -10.05 10.38
C LYS A 208 23.17 -10.33 8.98
N THR A 209 23.29 -9.31 8.13
CA THR A 209 23.70 -9.51 6.73
C THR A 209 25.22 -9.55 6.55
N SER A 210 25.96 -9.06 7.55
CA SER A 210 27.44 -9.07 7.60
C SER A 210 28.00 -10.19 8.49
N ALA A 211 27.20 -10.82 9.35
CA ALA A 211 27.63 -11.92 10.24
C ALA A 211 27.79 -13.29 9.55
N GLY A 212 27.51 -13.40 8.25
CA GLY A 212 27.87 -14.58 7.45
C GLY A 212 29.38 -14.57 7.15
N ASP A 213 30.03 -15.74 7.20
CA ASP A 213 31.47 -15.91 6.94
C ASP A 213 31.97 -14.98 5.83
N LEU A 214 32.94 -14.15 6.21
CA LEU A 214 33.70 -13.22 5.36
C LEU A 214 33.85 -13.78 3.94
N ASN A 215 33.08 -13.23 3.00
CA ASN A 215 33.13 -13.40 1.53
C ASN A 215 32.18 -14.39 0.81
N THR A 216 31.25 -15.11 1.44
CA THR A 216 30.54 -16.17 0.67
C THR A 216 29.02 -16.07 0.54
N GLN A 217 28.32 -15.35 1.41
CA GLN A 217 26.86 -15.29 1.36
C GLN A 217 26.37 -13.93 0.86
N ASN A 218 26.19 -13.81 -0.45
CA ASN A 218 25.37 -12.74 -1.01
C ASN A 218 23.91 -13.00 -0.67
N TRP A 219 23.14 -11.95 -0.41
CA TRP A 219 21.70 -12.01 -0.15
C TRP A 219 20.91 -11.55 -1.37
N ASP A 220 19.76 -12.17 -1.63
CA ASP A 220 18.87 -11.80 -2.75
C ASP A 220 18.02 -10.56 -2.39
N TRP A 221 18.67 -9.39 -2.46
CA TRP A 221 18.04 -8.09 -2.24
C TRP A 221 17.02 -7.74 -3.33
N GLU A 222 17.22 -8.21 -4.57
CA GLU A 222 16.24 -8.01 -5.65
C GLU A 222 14.88 -8.60 -5.27
N LYS A 223 14.89 -9.86 -4.83
CA LYS A 223 13.66 -10.59 -4.49
C LYS A 223 12.89 -9.92 -3.36
N ILE A 224 13.55 -9.64 -2.23
CA ILE A 224 12.86 -9.03 -1.09
C ILE A 224 12.33 -7.63 -1.44
N THR A 225 13.09 -6.85 -2.22
CA THR A 225 12.66 -5.50 -2.63
C THR A 225 11.40 -5.58 -3.49
N ARG A 226 11.37 -6.47 -4.48
CA ARG A 226 10.19 -6.70 -5.32
C ARG A 226 8.98 -7.17 -4.51
N GLN A 227 9.18 -8.11 -3.57
CA GLN A 227 8.11 -8.59 -2.70
C GLN A 227 7.54 -7.48 -1.79
N VAL A 228 8.41 -6.67 -1.17
CA VAL A 228 8.02 -5.56 -0.29
C VAL A 228 7.31 -4.44 -1.06
N MET A 229 7.77 -4.14 -2.26
CA MET A 229 7.19 -3.10 -3.11
C MET A 229 5.89 -3.54 -3.78
N SER A 230 5.63 -4.85 -3.85
CA SER A 230 4.39 -5.38 -4.38
C SER A 230 3.19 -4.77 -3.64
N PRO A 231 2.07 -4.54 -4.34
CA PRO A 231 0.82 -4.22 -3.65
C PRO A 231 0.49 -5.38 -2.72
N ALA A 232 0.01 -5.05 -1.53
CA ALA A 232 -0.64 -6.08 -0.72
C ALA A 232 -1.97 -6.42 -1.41
N GLU A 233 -2.29 -7.71 -1.49
CA GLU A 233 -3.44 -8.16 -2.28
C GLU A 233 -4.51 -8.77 -1.39
N ILE A 234 -5.76 -8.65 -1.83
CA ILE A 234 -6.85 -9.47 -1.30
C ILE A 234 -6.62 -10.91 -1.76
N PRO A 235 -6.63 -11.91 -0.87
CA PRO A 235 -6.69 -13.32 -1.25
C PRO A 235 -7.82 -13.53 -2.27
N ARG A 236 -7.53 -14.16 -3.42
CA ARG A 236 -8.58 -14.44 -4.40
C ARG A 236 -9.45 -15.58 -3.85
N TYR A 237 -10.75 -15.34 -3.79
CA TYR A 237 -11.81 -16.27 -3.38
C TYR A 237 -11.57 -17.70 -3.87
N GLY A 238 -11.56 -18.63 -2.91
CA GLY A 238 -11.79 -20.04 -3.13
C GLY A 238 -12.87 -20.49 -2.16
N VAL A 239 -14.03 -20.85 -2.70
CA VAL A 239 -15.20 -21.43 -2.00
C VAL A 239 -16.07 -20.43 -1.22
N ILE A 240 -17.33 -20.37 -1.64
CA ILE A 240 -18.47 -19.72 -0.99
C ILE A 240 -18.52 -20.20 0.47
N GLY A 241 -18.20 -19.32 1.43
CA GLY A 241 -18.40 -19.63 2.85
C GLY A 241 -17.49 -18.92 3.84
N ASP A 242 -16.27 -18.53 3.44
CA ASP A 242 -15.30 -17.92 4.36
C ASP A 242 -14.83 -16.55 3.83
N ASP A 243 -15.55 -15.51 4.23
CA ASP A 243 -15.48 -14.14 3.68
C ASP A 243 -14.48 -13.28 4.48
N SER A 244 -13.31 -13.83 4.82
CA SER A 244 -12.41 -13.31 5.88
C SER A 244 -10.95 -13.08 5.45
N GLY A 245 -10.64 -13.06 4.15
CA GLY A 245 -9.27 -12.88 3.68
C GLY A 245 -8.77 -11.44 3.85
N ALA A 246 -8.00 -11.16 4.91
CA ALA A 246 -7.34 -9.86 5.03
C ALA A 246 -6.26 -9.65 3.95
N TRP A 247 -5.91 -8.40 3.60
CA TRP A 247 -4.75 -8.12 2.75
C TRP A 247 -3.55 -8.83 3.34
N SER A 248 -2.84 -9.55 2.50
CA SER A 248 -1.65 -10.26 2.92
C SER A 248 -0.61 -10.24 1.81
N PHE A 249 0.59 -10.64 2.17
CA PHE A 249 1.69 -10.82 1.24
C PHE A 249 1.93 -12.31 0.91
N ASP A 250 0.95 -13.18 1.21
CA ASP A 250 1.10 -14.63 1.03
C ASP A 250 1.33 -15.01 -0.44
N LYS A 251 0.64 -14.34 -1.36
CA LYS A 251 0.79 -14.58 -2.81
C LYS A 251 2.19 -14.27 -3.32
N VAL A 252 2.86 -13.30 -2.70
CA VAL A 252 4.23 -12.95 -3.04
C VAL A 252 5.25 -13.67 -2.16
N GLY A 253 4.79 -14.50 -1.21
CA GLY A 253 5.62 -15.29 -0.32
C GLY A 253 6.44 -14.46 0.67
N LEU A 254 5.91 -13.32 1.12
CA LEU A 254 6.55 -12.45 2.11
C LEU A 254 5.79 -12.54 3.45
N LYS A 255 6.50 -12.90 4.52
CA LYS A 255 5.96 -13.03 5.87
C LYS A 255 6.27 -11.79 6.69
N VAL A 256 5.25 -11.04 7.07
CA VAL A 256 5.38 -9.72 7.70
C VAL A 256 4.32 -9.55 8.78
N PRO A 257 4.57 -8.72 9.81
CA PRO A 257 3.55 -8.40 10.81
C PRO A 257 2.37 -7.68 10.15
N GLY A 258 1.16 -7.85 10.65
CA GLY A 258 -0.04 -7.22 10.09
C GLY A 258 0.00 -5.70 10.13
N GLY A 259 0.71 -5.09 11.10
CA GLY A 259 1.00 -3.65 11.12
C GLY A 259 1.71 -3.17 9.85
N PHE A 260 2.59 -4.00 9.27
CA PHE A 260 3.26 -3.69 8.00
C PHE A 260 2.29 -3.80 6.83
N THR A 261 1.41 -4.81 6.83
CA THR A 261 0.32 -4.90 5.86
C THR A 261 -0.61 -3.68 5.94
N ASN A 262 -0.96 -3.24 7.15
CA ASN A 262 -1.74 -2.03 7.39
C ASN A 262 -1.04 -0.77 6.90
N ARG A 263 0.27 -0.67 7.11
CA ARG A 263 1.06 0.43 6.56
C ARG A 263 1.02 0.42 5.04
N ARG A 264 1.28 -0.72 4.41
CA ARG A 264 1.32 -0.84 2.95
C ARG A 264 -0.04 -0.55 2.31
N ARG A 265 -1.15 -1.05 2.87
CA ARG A 265 -2.49 -0.81 2.32
C ARG A 265 -2.88 0.66 2.35
N ILE A 266 -2.65 1.33 3.49
CA ILE A 266 -3.00 2.74 3.65
C ILE A 266 -2.11 3.58 2.72
N TRP A 267 -0.81 3.26 2.65
CA TRP A 267 0.11 3.90 1.72
C TRP A 267 -0.36 3.78 0.27
N GLN A 268 -0.78 2.59 -0.15
CA GLN A 268 -1.28 2.33 -1.50
C GLN A 268 -2.53 3.17 -1.80
N ILE A 269 -3.52 3.17 -0.91
CA ILE A 269 -4.75 3.95 -1.06
C ILE A 269 -4.45 5.44 -1.24
N LEU A 270 -3.49 5.97 -0.47
CA LEU A 270 -3.10 7.38 -0.52
C LEU A 270 -2.30 7.73 -1.79
N GLU A 271 -1.43 6.84 -2.27
CA GLU A 271 -0.71 7.03 -3.53
C GLU A 271 -1.65 7.02 -4.74
N GLU A 272 -2.66 6.16 -4.70
CA GLU A 272 -3.61 5.98 -5.78
C GLU A 272 -4.81 6.94 -5.71
N MET A 273 -4.92 7.74 -4.65
CA MET A 273 -5.98 8.73 -4.46
C MET A 273 -5.74 9.96 -5.34
N TYR A 274 -6.79 10.37 -6.07
CA TYR A 274 -6.77 11.57 -6.89
C TYR A 274 -7.90 12.54 -6.49
N PRO A 275 -7.62 13.84 -6.30
CA PRO A 275 -8.64 14.81 -5.89
C PRO A 275 -9.89 14.91 -6.75
N ASN A 276 -9.79 14.54 -8.03
CA ASN A 276 -10.91 14.60 -8.97
C ASN A 276 -11.47 13.22 -9.35
N ASP A 277 -11.14 12.16 -8.60
CA ASP A 277 -11.55 10.77 -8.85
C ASP A 277 -13.05 10.57 -9.11
N VAL A 278 -13.89 11.47 -8.61
CA VAL A 278 -15.35 11.31 -8.55
C VAL A 278 -16.11 12.44 -9.26
N ARG A 279 -15.44 13.33 -9.99
CA ARG A 279 -16.07 14.47 -10.70
C ARG A 279 -16.67 14.16 -12.08
N HIS A 280 -16.65 12.89 -12.51
CA HIS A 280 -17.25 12.42 -13.76
C HIS A 280 -18.71 12.03 -13.62
#